data_AF-A0A1I7T078-F1
#
_entry.id   AF-A0A1I7T078-F1
#
_cell.length_a   1.000
_cell.length_b   1.000
_cell.length_c   1.000
_cell.angle_alpha   90.00
_cell.angle_beta   90.00
_cell.angle_gamma   90.00
#
_symmetry.space_group_name_H-M   'P 1'
#
loop_
_entity.id
_entity.type
_entity.pdbx_description
1 polymer ?
#
loop_
_entity_poly.entity_id
_entity_poly.type
_entity_poly.pdbx_seq_one_letter_code
_entity_poly.pdbx_strand_id
1 'polypeptide(L)'
;MKAFQEKTDKAKVRRAYALGGCLMFIWISTHGLLLYKRRSEYRNLNEKLPPISWEQFETEYLATGEVKTIIFQPHFETANVYLHSAREQQMKKNLVNLIHTTPDKFSRPPDVRFHLEASAENVEALVTAAAQKYKHHVDFELDRFPSYRELSFIVGSSLFVLAAITMAK
;
A
#
# COMPACT_ATOMS: atom_id res chain seq x y z
N MET A 1 38.80 -40.35 0.28
CA MET A 1 37.76 -39.64 1.07
C MET A 1 37.86 -38.11 0.96
N LYS A 2 39.01 -37.48 1.19
CA LYS A 2 39.17 -36.00 1.12
C LYS A 2 38.73 -35.36 -0.22
N ALA A 3 39.12 -35.93 -1.36
CA ALA A 3 38.74 -35.41 -2.68
C ALA A 3 37.22 -35.49 -2.99
N PHE A 4 36.51 -36.43 -2.35
CA PHE A 4 35.05 -36.53 -2.47
C PHE A 4 34.36 -35.45 -1.62
N GLN A 5 34.84 -35.24 -0.39
CA GLN A 5 34.37 -34.15 0.49
C GLN A 5 34.58 -32.76 -0.16
N GLU A 6 35.74 -32.53 -0.77
CA GLU A 6 36.05 -31.25 -1.42
C GLU A 6 35.16 -30.96 -2.63
N LYS A 7 34.80 -31.99 -3.41
CA LYS A 7 33.84 -31.87 -4.52
C LYS A 7 32.43 -31.56 -4.01
N THR A 8 31.99 -32.21 -2.93
CA THR A 8 30.68 -31.92 -2.32
C THR A 8 30.61 -30.51 -1.74
N ASP A 9 31.69 -29.97 -1.16
CA ASP A 9 31.68 -28.63 -0.59
C ASP A 9 31.70 -27.54 -1.68
N LYS A 10 32.46 -27.72 -2.78
CA LYS A 10 32.40 -26.82 -3.93
C LYS A 10 31.00 -26.80 -4.58
N ALA A 11 30.31 -27.94 -4.62
CA ALA A 11 28.94 -28.02 -5.12
C ALA A 11 27.93 -27.29 -4.20
N LYS A 12 28.06 -27.42 -2.87
CA LYS A 12 27.23 -26.68 -1.90
C LYS A 12 27.43 -25.16 -2.03
N VAL A 13 28.67 -24.71 -2.18
CA VAL A 13 28.99 -23.28 -2.33
C VAL A 13 28.39 -22.71 -3.63
N ARG A 14 28.57 -23.39 -4.78
CA ARG A 14 27.95 -22.98 -6.05
C ARG A 14 26.42 -22.92 -5.97
N ARG A 15 25.80 -23.88 -5.27
CA ARG A 15 24.36 -23.88 -5.02
C ARG A 15 23.92 -22.70 -4.15
N ALA A 16 24.68 -22.38 -3.10
CA ALA A 16 24.39 -21.22 -2.25
C ALA A 16 24.46 -19.89 -3.03
N TYR A 17 25.43 -19.75 -3.95
CA TYR A 17 25.49 -18.58 -4.84
C TYR A 17 24.32 -18.52 -5.83
N ALA A 18 23.92 -19.65 -6.43
CA ALA A 18 22.75 -19.69 -7.30
C ALA A 18 21.45 -19.35 -6.54
N LEU A 19 21.29 -19.90 -5.33
CA LEU A 19 20.21 -19.61 -4.39
C LEU A 19 20.13 -18.11 -4.05
N GLY A 20 21.26 -17.54 -3.61
CA GLY A 20 21.34 -16.11 -3.28
C GLY A 20 21.02 -15.23 -4.48
N GLY A 21 21.53 -15.59 -5.68
CA GLY A 21 21.25 -14.87 -6.92
C GLY A 21 19.77 -14.89 -7.31
N CYS A 22 19.13 -16.05 -7.30
CA CYS A 22 17.70 -16.17 -7.62
C CYS A 22 16.82 -15.40 -6.62
N LEU A 23 17.11 -15.49 -5.32
CA LEU A 23 16.33 -14.77 -4.30
C LEU A 23 16.49 -13.26 -4.44
N MET A 24 17.71 -12.76 -4.66
CA MET A 24 17.94 -11.34 -4.89
C MET A 24 17.22 -10.84 -6.15
N PHE A 25 17.25 -11.61 -7.23
CA PHE A 25 16.56 -11.23 -8.47
C PHE A 25 15.04 -11.17 -8.28
N ILE A 26 14.45 -12.15 -7.61
CA ILE A 26 13.01 -12.19 -7.33
C ILE A 26 12.61 -11.08 -6.37
N TRP A 27 13.42 -10.82 -5.35
CA TRP A 27 13.21 -9.72 -4.41
C TRP A 27 13.17 -8.39 -5.16
N ILE A 28 14.20 -8.08 -5.95
CA ILE A 28 14.29 -6.83 -6.72
C ILE A 28 13.18 -6.74 -7.75
N SER A 29 12.89 -7.82 -8.48
CA SER A 29 11.85 -7.83 -9.52
C SER A 29 10.47 -7.61 -8.92
N THR A 30 10.16 -8.28 -7.81
CA THR A 30 8.88 -8.11 -7.11
C THR A 30 8.72 -6.69 -6.58
N HIS A 31 9.76 -6.13 -5.95
CA HIS A 31 9.73 -4.74 -5.50
C HIS A 31 9.54 -3.76 -6.66
N GLY A 32 10.28 -3.96 -7.76
CA GLY A 32 10.17 -3.14 -8.96
C GLY A 32 8.79 -3.19 -9.58
N LEU A 33 8.20 -4.39 -9.71
CA LEU A 33 6.85 -4.58 -10.26
C LEU A 33 5.77 -3.92 -9.40
N LEU A 34 5.85 -4.08 -8.07
CA LEU A 34 4.88 -3.47 -7.15
C LEU A 34 4.98 -1.94 -7.16
N LEU A 35 6.20 -1.39 -7.14
CA LEU A 35 6.43 0.04 -7.28
C LEU A 35 5.91 0.57 -8.63
N TYR A 36 6.16 -0.16 -9.72
CA TYR A 36 5.69 0.22 -11.06
C TYR A 36 4.17 0.26 -11.11
N LYS A 37 3.49 -0.78 -10.60
CA LYS A 37 2.03 -0.84 -10.52
C LYS A 37 1.48 0.36 -9.76
N ARG A 38 2.01 0.62 -8.56
CA ARG A 38 1.60 1.75 -7.70
C ARG A 38 1.79 3.10 -8.42
N ARG A 39 2.90 3.28 -9.15
CA ARG A 39 3.15 4.49 -9.96
C ARG A 39 2.22 4.62 -11.17
N SER A 40 1.88 3.52 -11.82
CA SER A 40 0.93 3.51 -12.94
C SER A 40 -0.48 3.87 -12.46
N GLU A 41 -0.93 3.30 -11.34
CA GLU A 41 -2.21 3.66 -10.71
C GLU A 41 -2.26 5.14 -10.33
N TYR A 42 -1.17 5.67 -9.73
CA TYR A 42 -1.07 7.09 -9.41
C TYR A 42 -1.21 7.99 -10.64
N ARG A 43 -0.53 7.67 -11.76
CA ARG A 43 -0.66 8.44 -13.02
C ARG A 43 -2.08 8.39 -13.57
N ASN A 44 -2.68 7.20 -13.64
CA ASN A 44 -4.04 7.01 -14.11
C ASN A 44 -5.05 7.78 -13.25
N LEU A 45 -4.83 7.84 -11.92
CA LEU A 45 -5.67 8.61 -11.01
C LEU A 45 -5.45 10.12 -11.20
N ASN A 46 -4.24 10.60 -11.44
CA ASN A 46 -3.99 12.02 -11.70
C ASN A 46 -4.69 12.51 -12.98
N GLU A 47 -4.77 11.66 -14.01
CA GLU A 47 -5.50 12.00 -15.24
C GLU A 47 -7.02 12.07 -15.02
N LYS A 48 -7.58 11.16 -14.20
CA LYS A 48 -9.02 11.07 -13.98
C LYS A 48 -9.54 12.01 -12.90
N LEU A 49 -8.74 12.20 -11.84
CA LEU A 49 -9.05 12.92 -10.61
C LEU A 49 -7.79 13.68 -10.18
N PRO A 50 -7.53 14.86 -10.77
CA PRO A 50 -6.36 15.65 -10.41
C PRO A 50 -6.44 16.10 -8.96
N PRO A 51 -5.33 16.09 -8.22
CA PRO A 51 -5.32 16.53 -6.83
C PRO A 51 -5.57 18.05 -6.74
N ILE A 52 -6.42 18.45 -5.80
CA ILE A 52 -6.66 19.85 -5.42
C ILE A 52 -5.66 20.29 -4.34
N SER A 53 -5.62 21.60 -4.03
CA SER A 53 -4.77 22.08 -2.93
C SER A 53 -5.35 21.72 -1.57
N TRP A 54 -4.51 21.66 -0.54
CA TRP A 54 -4.94 21.42 0.84
C TRP A 54 -5.97 22.46 1.30
N GLU A 55 -5.76 23.74 0.99
CA GLU A 55 -6.62 24.84 1.45
C GLU A 55 -8.03 24.72 0.83
N GLN A 56 -8.08 24.35 -0.44
CA GLN A 56 -9.34 24.09 -1.12
C GLN A 56 -10.05 22.88 -0.50
N PHE A 57 -9.31 21.80 -0.23
CA PHE A 57 -9.86 20.62 0.42
C PHE A 57 -10.40 20.89 1.84
N GLU A 58 -9.65 21.63 2.66
CA GLU A 58 -10.04 21.99 4.02
C GLU A 58 -11.36 22.76 4.02
N THR A 59 -11.51 23.71 3.10
CA THR A 59 -12.66 24.62 3.06
C THR A 59 -13.91 23.95 2.47
N GLU A 60 -13.75 23.17 1.40
CA GLU A 60 -14.90 22.60 0.67
C GLU A 60 -15.42 21.29 1.28
N TYR A 61 -14.54 20.46 1.84
CA TYR A 61 -14.90 19.10 2.27
C TYR A 61 -14.72 18.89 3.78
N LEU A 62 -13.61 19.38 4.34
CA LEU A 62 -13.30 19.13 5.74
C LEU A 62 -14.14 20.03 6.67
N ALA A 63 -14.41 21.27 6.26
CA ALA A 63 -15.30 22.19 6.96
C ALA A 63 -16.79 21.81 6.87
N THR A 64 -17.20 21.08 5.83
CA THR A 64 -18.57 20.61 5.63
C THR A 64 -18.87 19.29 6.33
N GLY A 65 -17.83 18.61 6.84
CA GLY A 65 -17.98 17.34 7.56
C GLY A 65 -18.32 16.14 6.68
N GLU A 66 -18.10 16.27 5.37
CA GLU A 66 -18.39 15.20 4.40
C GLU A 66 -17.30 14.14 4.35
N VAL A 67 -16.14 14.41 4.95
CA VAL A 67 -14.97 13.53 4.92
C VAL A 67 -15.09 12.41 5.94
N LYS A 68 -14.97 11.17 5.47
CA LYS A 68 -14.97 9.97 6.31
C LYS A 68 -13.55 9.46 6.57
N THR A 69 -12.79 9.25 5.50
CA THR A 69 -11.46 8.65 5.57
C THR A 69 -10.50 9.37 4.64
N ILE A 70 -9.30 9.66 5.14
CA ILE A 70 -8.18 10.22 4.38
C ILE A 70 -7.06 9.18 4.40
N ILE A 71 -6.61 8.76 3.22
CA ILE A 71 -5.46 7.88 3.04
C ILE A 71 -4.32 8.67 2.42
N PHE A 72 -3.30 9.00 3.20
CA PHE A 72 -2.14 9.72 2.71
C PHE A 72 -1.09 8.76 2.13
N GLN A 73 -0.57 9.09 0.94
CA GLN A 73 0.49 8.35 0.26
C GLN A 73 1.77 9.20 0.29
N PRO A 74 2.69 8.96 1.25
CA PRO A 74 3.89 9.79 1.41
C PRO A 74 4.76 9.83 0.16
N HIS A 75 4.86 8.72 -0.57
CA HIS A 75 5.69 8.59 -1.77
C HIS A 75 5.21 9.45 -2.96
N PHE A 76 3.98 9.94 -2.90
CA PHE A 76 3.39 10.78 -3.94
C PHE A 76 2.89 12.13 -3.40
N GLU A 77 3.12 12.42 -2.12
CA GLU A 77 2.69 13.66 -1.46
C GLU A 77 1.20 13.96 -1.72
N THR A 78 0.39 12.91 -1.83
CA THR A 78 -1.01 13.01 -2.23
C THR A 78 -1.85 12.22 -1.25
N ALA A 79 -2.98 12.78 -0.86
CA ALA A 79 -3.99 12.09 -0.09
C ALA A 79 -5.18 11.71 -0.97
N ASN A 80 -5.72 10.53 -0.71
CA ASN A 80 -6.95 10.02 -1.29
C ASN A 80 -8.06 10.14 -0.23
N VAL A 81 -9.14 10.83 -0.57
CA VAL A 81 -10.23 11.15 0.35
C VAL A 81 -11.48 10.39 -0.06
N TYR A 82 -12.15 9.82 0.93
CA TYR A 82 -13.43 9.15 0.78
C TYR A 82 -14.49 9.90 1.57
N LEU A 83 -15.58 10.26 0.89
CA LEU A 83 -16.67 11.03 1.47
C LEU A 83 -17.78 10.10 2.00
N HIS A 84 -18.58 10.61 2.94
CA HIS A 84 -19.80 9.99 3.42
C HIS A 84 -20.87 9.98 2.31
N SER A 85 -20.91 8.96 1.44
CA SER A 85 -21.97 8.87 0.43
C SER A 85 -23.27 8.30 1.00
N ALA A 86 -24.43 8.82 0.55
CA ALA A 86 -25.76 8.28 0.87
C ALA A 86 -25.92 6.80 0.45
N ARG A 87 -25.19 6.37 -0.59
CA ARG A 87 -25.14 4.99 -1.08
C ARG A 87 -24.35 4.06 -0.15
N GLU A 88 -23.38 4.59 0.60
CA GLU A 88 -22.57 3.83 1.56
C GLU A 88 -23.37 3.47 2.82
N GLN A 89 -24.29 4.34 3.27
CA GLN A 89 -25.23 4.02 4.35
C GLN A 89 -26.23 2.93 3.96
N GLN A 90 -26.68 2.92 2.69
CA GLN A 90 -27.53 1.85 2.15
C GLN A 90 -26.77 0.53 1.96
N MET A 91 -25.51 0.57 1.48
CA MET A 91 -24.69 -0.63 1.31
C MET A 91 -24.23 -1.23 2.64
N LYS A 92 -23.87 -0.42 3.65
CA LYS A 92 -23.53 -0.93 4.99
C LYS A 92 -24.68 -1.72 5.63
N LYS A 93 -25.94 -1.36 5.38
CA LYS A 93 -27.09 -2.15 5.87
C LYS A 93 -27.26 -3.51 5.17
N ASN A 94 -26.83 -3.62 3.90
CA ASN A 94 -26.98 -4.86 3.13
C ASN A 94 -25.72 -5.75 3.16
N LEU A 95 -24.53 -5.21 3.44
CA LEU A 95 -23.26 -5.96 3.43
C LEU A 95 -22.92 -6.65 4.76
N VAL A 96 -23.49 -6.19 5.88
CA VAL A 96 -23.22 -6.73 7.23
C VAL A 96 -23.62 -8.21 7.36
N ASN A 97 -24.48 -8.73 6.48
CA ASN A 97 -24.94 -10.12 6.55
C ASN A 97 -24.20 -11.12 5.64
N LEU A 98 -23.28 -10.71 4.76
CA LEU A 98 -22.78 -11.63 3.73
C LEU A 98 -21.28 -11.93 3.72
N ILE A 99 -20.38 -11.06 4.19
CA ILE A 99 -18.94 -11.29 3.96
C ILE A 99 -18.08 -10.84 5.14
N HIS A 100 -17.86 -11.75 6.09
CA HIS A 100 -16.81 -11.66 7.11
C HIS A 100 -15.41 -12.04 6.57
N THR A 101 -15.20 -12.09 5.25
CA THR A 101 -13.98 -12.69 4.65
C THR A 101 -13.25 -11.84 3.61
N THR A 102 -13.42 -10.52 3.54
CA THR A 102 -12.51 -9.63 2.78
C THR A 102 -12.62 -8.17 3.22
N PRO A 103 -11.52 -7.47 3.59
CA PRO A 103 -11.59 -6.05 3.91
C PRO A 103 -11.58 -5.20 2.63
N ASP A 104 -12.68 -4.49 2.44
CA ASP A 104 -13.18 -3.82 1.24
C ASP A 104 -12.69 -2.35 1.10
N LYS A 105 -11.47 -2.01 1.52
CA LYS A 105 -11.00 -0.60 1.58
C LYS A 105 -10.44 0.00 0.29
N PHE A 106 -10.34 -0.78 -0.80
CA PHE A 106 -9.72 -0.35 -2.08
C PHE A 106 -10.52 -0.70 -3.33
N SER A 107 -11.77 -1.15 -3.20
CA SER A 107 -12.62 -1.52 -4.33
C SER A 107 -13.26 -0.29 -5.01
N ARG A 108 -13.28 0.86 -4.34
CA ARG A 108 -13.82 2.13 -4.85
C ARG A 108 -12.67 3.13 -5.12
N PRO A 109 -12.67 3.86 -6.26
CA PRO A 109 -11.76 4.98 -6.46
C PRO A 109 -12.03 6.09 -5.41
N PRO A 110 -11.02 6.90 -5.05
CA PRO A 110 -11.23 8.03 -4.15
C PRO A 110 -12.22 9.03 -4.74
N ASP A 111 -12.91 9.75 -3.87
CA ASP A 111 -13.89 10.77 -4.27
C ASP A 111 -13.19 12.10 -4.57
N VAL A 112 -12.23 12.46 -3.72
CA VAL A 112 -11.42 13.68 -3.83
C VAL A 112 -9.97 13.33 -3.55
N ARG A 113 -9.05 14.09 -4.11
CA ARG A 113 -7.61 13.93 -3.86
C ARG A 113 -7.02 15.30 -3.59
N PHE A 114 -6.14 15.41 -2.62
CA PHE A 114 -5.42 16.66 -2.38
C PHE A 114 -3.91 16.42 -2.33
N HIS A 115 -3.16 17.42 -2.76
CA HIS A 115 -1.71 17.43 -2.68
C HIS A 115 -1.27 18.18 -1.43
N LEU A 116 -0.26 17.64 -0.75
CA LEU A 116 0.32 18.24 0.45
C LEU A 116 1.81 17.89 0.54
N GLU A 117 2.66 18.91 0.34
CA GLU A 117 4.11 18.83 0.51
C GLU A 117 4.46 18.85 2.01
N ALA A 118 4.34 17.70 2.68
CA ALA A 118 4.72 17.58 4.09
C ALA A 118 5.18 16.16 4.44
N SER A 119 5.99 16.06 5.51
CA SER A 119 6.38 14.77 6.06
C SER A 119 5.14 14.04 6.61
N ALA A 120 5.15 12.70 6.54
CA ALA A 120 4.03 11.86 6.99
C ALA A 120 3.52 12.19 8.41
N GLU A 121 4.44 12.50 9.34
CA GLU A 121 4.13 12.84 10.73
C GLU A 121 3.48 14.23 10.84
N ASN A 122 3.89 15.17 9.99
CA ASN A 122 3.31 16.50 9.95
C ASN A 122 1.89 16.48 9.34
N VAL A 123 1.63 15.59 8.38
CA VAL A 123 0.30 15.46 7.75
C VAL A 123 -0.74 14.95 8.74
N GLU A 124 -0.42 13.94 9.54
CA GLU A 124 -1.34 13.41 10.56
C GLU A 124 -1.71 14.46 11.60
N ALA A 125 -0.71 15.22 12.08
CA ALA A 125 -0.94 16.32 13.01
C ALA A 125 -1.81 17.41 12.39
N LEU A 126 -1.58 17.76 11.13
CA LEU A 126 -2.31 18.80 10.40
C LEU A 126 -3.78 18.38 10.18
N VAL A 127 -4.01 17.15 9.73
CA VAL A 127 -5.36 16.59 9.56
C VAL A 127 -6.10 16.50 10.89
N THR A 128 -5.41 16.07 11.96
CA THR A 128 -6.00 15.99 13.31
C THR A 128 -6.37 17.37 13.84
N ALA A 129 -5.50 18.37 13.68
CA ALA A 129 -5.76 19.74 14.09
C ALA A 129 -6.95 20.33 13.32
N ALA A 130 -7.04 20.09 12.01
CA ALA A 130 -8.16 20.53 11.19
C ALA A 130 -9.46 19.80 11.59
N ALA A 131 -9.42 18.48 11.78
CA ALA A 131 -10.58 17.71 12.24
C ALA A 131 -11.11 18.19 13.61
N GLN A 132 -10.21 18.54 14.53
CA GLN A 132 -10.57 19.13 15.83
C GLN A 132 -11.16 20.54 15.68
N LYS A 133 -10.60 21.39 14.82
CA LYS A 133 -11.10 22.74 14.52
C LYS A 133 -12.56 22.70 14.03
N TYR A 134 -12.90 21.74 13.18
CA TYR A 134 -14.25 21.59 12.63
C TYR A 134 -15.15 20.61 13.41
N LYS A 135 -14.62 19.95 14.46
CA LYS A 135 -15.33 18.96 15.29
C LYS A 135 -15.90 17.78 14.51
N HIS A 136 -15.22 17.37 13.44
CA HIS A 136 -15.60 16.19 12.64
C HIS A 136 -14.67 15.02 12.95
N HIS A 137 -15.22 13.81 12.94
CA HIS A 137 -14.41 12.60 13.07
C HIS A 137 -13.94 12.16 11.69
N VAL A 138 -12.63 12.09 11.51
CA VAL A 138 -11.99 11.70 10.25
C VAL A 138 -11.03 10.56 10.54
N ASP A 139 -11.20 9.44 9.86
CA ASP A 139 -10.25 8.33 9.90
C ASP A 139 -9.02 8.72 9.05
N PHE A 140 -7.84 8.77 9.65
CA PHE A 140 -6.60 9.01 8.93
C PHE A 140 -5.78 7.72 8.83
N GLU A 141 -5.35 7.38 7.63
CA GLU A 141 -4.49 6.23 7.36
C GLU A 141 -3.29 6.63 6.52
N LEU A 142 -2.17 5.95 6.76
CA LEU A 142 -0.92 6.20 6.07
C LEU A 142 -0.53 5.00 5.21
N ASP A 143 -0.56 5.17 3.89
CA ASP A 143 -0.21 4.13 2.91
C ASP A 143 1.28 4.20 2.55
N ARG A 144 2.12 3.67 3.46
CA ARG A 144 3.56 3.49 3.22
C ARG A 144 3.81 2.31 2.30
N PHE A 145 4.73 2.49 1.36
CA PHE A 145 5.34 1.37 0.62
C PHE A 145 6.52 0.78 1.41
N PRO A 146 6.68 -0.56 1.47
CA PRO A 146 5.69 -1.55 1.08
C PRO A 146 4.56 -1.65 2.13
N SER A 147 3.31 -1.72 1.66
CA SER A 147 2.16 -2.01 2.50
C SER A 147 2.26 -3.42 3.09
N TYR A 148 1.52 -3.72 4.15
CA TYR A 148 1.50 -5.07 4.75
C TYR A 148 1.20 -6.18 3.75
N ARG A 149 0.35 -5.92 2.75
CA ARG A 149 0.01 -6.89 1.69
C ARG A 149 1.16 -7.09 0.71
N GLU A 150 1.78 -6.00 0.28
CA GLU A 150 2.97 -6.03 -0.59
C GLU A 150 4.12 -6.76 0.13
N LEU A 151 4.34 -6.45 1.41
CA LEU A 151 5.31 -7.13 2.27
C LEU A 151 4.99 -8.63 2.40
N SER A 152 3.73 -8.99 2.65
CA SER A 152 3.32 -10.39 2.74
C SER A 152 3.55 -11.15 1.43
N PHE A 153 3.29 -10.49 0.29
CA PHE A 153 3.54 -11.06 -1.04
C PHE A 153 5.05 -11.24 -1.31
N ILE A 154 5.85 -10.25 -0.93
CA ILE A 154 7.32 -10.29 -1.01
C ILE A 154 7.88 -11.44 -0.16
N VAL A 155 7.42 -11.57 1.10
CA VAL A 155 7.87 -12.64 2.00
C VAL A 155 7.41 -14.01 1.51
N GLY A 156 6.14 -14.14 1.12
CA GLY A 156 5.57 -15.40 0.63
C GLY A 156 6.24 -15.90 -0.64
N SER A 157 6.48 -15.02 -1.61
CA SER A 157 7.21 -15.36 -2.85
C SER A 157 8.66 -15.78 -2.54
N SER A 158 9.32 -15.11 -1.61
CA SER A 158 10.69 -15.47 -1.17
C SER A 158 10.73 -16.86 -0.51
N LEU A 159 9.77 -17.17 0.36
CA LEU A 159 9.67 -18.48 1.03
C LEU A 159 9.34 -19.61 0.05
N PHE A 160 8.44 -19.36 -0.92
CA PHE A 160 8.11 -20.34 -1.95
C PHE A 160 9.33 -20.74 -2.78
N VAL A 161 10.17 -19.77 -3.16
CA VAL A 161 11.40 -20.04 -3.92
C VAL A 161 12.40 -20.82 -3.09
N LEU A 162 12.57 -20.47 -1.81
CA LEU A 162 13.39 -21.25 -0.89
C LEU A 162 12.91 -22.70 -0.83
N ALA A 163 11.60 -22.93 -0.70
CA ALA A 163 11.00 -24.26 -0.66
C ALA A 163 11.18 -25.03 -1.99
N ALA A 164 10.95 -24.38 -3.14
CA ALA A 164 11.09 -25.00 -4.45
C ALA A 164 12.54 -25.46 -4.70
N ILE A 165 13.53 -24.66 -4.29
CA ILE A 165 14.94 -25.02 -4.48
C ILE A 165 15.39 -26.07 -3.46
N THR A 166 14.87 -26.06 -2.22
CA THR A 166 15.17 -27.14 -1.26
C THR A 166 14.51 -28.46 -1.65
N MET A 167 13.37 -28.42 -2.33
CA MET A 167 12.65 -29.60 -2.87
C MET A 167 13.22 -30.12 -4.19
N ALA A 168 13.82 -29.27 -5.04
CA ALA A 168 14.51 -29.69 -6.26
C ALA A 168 15.86 -30.44 -5.98
N LYS A 169 16.03 -30.93 -4.75
CA LYS A 169 17.16 -31.74 -4.27
C LYS A 169 17.04 -33.19 -4.71
#